data_AF-A0A9Q0YIQ7-F1
#
_entry.id   AF-A0A9Q0YIQ7-F1
#
_cell.length_a   1.000
_cell.length_b   1.000
_cell.length_c   1.000
_cell.angle_alpha   90.00
_cell.angle_beta   90.00
_cell.angle_gamma   90.00
#
_symmetry.space_group_name_H-M   'P 1'
#
loop_
_entity.id
_entity.type
_entity.pdbx_description
1 polymer ?
#
loop_
_entity_poly.entity_id
_entity_poly.type
_entity_poly.pdbx_seq_one_letter_code
_entity_poly.pdbx_strand_id
1 'polypeptide(L)'
;MQSKQQPISETVVLIIMSNRPPYFMLTGRQPDLSKMEIFGTECYAYKHDPKKIDSRCEKGIFVGYDKNIPANLVVYHASKGKVLKYRFAEIH
;
A
#
# COMPACT_ATOMS: atom_id res chain seq x y z
N MET A 1 40.55 10.81 0.11
CA MET A 1 39.49 11.63 0.73
C MET A 1 38.45 10.67 1.30
N GLN A 2 38.48 10.43 2.61
CA GLN A 2 37.62 9.46 3.27
C GLN A 2 36.21 10.03 3.40
N SER A 3 35.22 9.39 2.78
CA SER A 3 33.81 9.63 3.05
C SER A 3 33.52 9.16 4.48
N LYS A 4 33.36 10.11 5.41
CA LYS A 4 32.89 9.81 6.77
C LYS A 4 31.47 9.26 6.65
N GLN A 5 31.31 7.94 6.79
CA GLN A 5 30.01 7.35 7.05
C GLN A 5 29.58 7.80 8.46
N GLN A 6 28.53 8.61 8.54
CA GLN A 6 27.95 8.99 9.83
C GLN A 6 27.33 7.77 10.51
N PRO A 7 27.42 7.65 11.84
CA PRO A 7 26.93 6.48 12.56
C PRO A 7 25.40 6.36 12.40
N ILE A 8 24.93 5.13 12.19
CA ILE A 8 23.54 4.80 11.88
C ILE A 8 22.58 5.32 12.97
N SER A 9 23.03 5.39 14.23
CA SER A 9 22.25 5.90 15.36
C SER A 9 21.92 7.38 15.25
N GLU A 10 22.86 8.23 14.84
CA GLU A 10 22.63 9.68 14.70
C GLU A 10 21.66 9.97 13.55
N THR A 11 21.76 9.23 12.44
CA THR A 11 20.86 9.35 11.30
C THR A 11 19.44 8.93 11.65
N VAL A 12 19.26 7.83 12.39
CA VAL A 12 17.93 7.38 12.84
C VAL A 12 17.32 8.41 13.80
N VAL A 13 18.09 8.91 14.77
CA VAL A 13 17.61 9.96 15.70
C VAL A 13 17.20 11.23 14.94
N LEU A 14 18.03 11.70 14.00
CA LEU A 14 17.72 12.87 13.18
C LEU A 14 16.44 12.68 12.35
N ILE A 15 16.22 11.47 11.81
CA ILE A 15 15.00 11.14 11.07
C ILE A 15 13.76 11.24 11.97
N ILE A 16 13.81 10.65 13.17
CA ILE A 16 12.68 10.64 14.11
C ILE A 16 12.38 12.06 14.65
N MET A 17 13.42 12.88 14.86
CA MET A 17 13.27 14.24 15.38
C MET A 17 12.79 15.26 14.34
N SER A 18 12.78 14.92 13.06
CA SER A 18 12.35 15.82 12.00
C SER A 18 10.86 15.64 11.68
N ASN A 19 10.16 16.72 11.35
CA ASN A 19 8.77 16.66 10.88
C ASN A 19 8.66 16.37 9.37
N ARG A 20 9.62 15.62 8.80
CA ARG A 20 9.65 15.28 7.37
C ARG A 20 9.64 13.77 7.19
N PRO A 21 9.05 13.26 6.08
CA PRO A 21 9.06 11.82 5.82
C PRO A 21 10.50 11.28 5.74
N PRO A 22 10.80 10.13 6.39
CA PRO A 22 12.13 9.51 6.31
C PRO A 22 12.62 9.32 4.87
N TYR A 23 11.71 8.92 3.97
CA TYR A 23 11.99 8.77 2.54
C TYR A 23 12.55 10.07 1.93
N PHE A 24 11.96 11.22 2.26
CA PHE A 24 12.41 12.51 1.75
C PHE A 24 13.81 12.85 2.28
N MET A 25 14.08 12.60 3.55
CA MET A 25 15.39 12.89 4.13
C MET A 25 16.51 12.04 3.54
N LEU A 26 16.19 10.78 3.22
CA LEU A 26 17.17 9.84 2.66
C LEU A 26 17.41 10.06 1.15
N THR A 27 16.39 10.50 0.41
CA THR A 27 16.45 10.55 -1.06
C THR A 27 16.40 11.96 -1.65
N GLY A 28 16.03 12.97 -0.86
CA GLY A 28 15.74 14.32 -1.31
C GLY A 28 14.46 14.43 -2.17
N ARG A 29 13.69 13.35 -2.33
CA ARG A 29 12.49 13.29 -3.18
C ARG A 29 11.23 13.25 -2.34
N GLN A 30 10.22 14.01 -2.74
CA GLN A 30 8.91 13.97 -2.09
C GLN A 30 8.22 12.64 -2.46
N PRO A 31 7.75 11.84 -1.48
CA PRO A 31 7.03 10.62 -1.79
C PRO A 31 5.68 10.96 -2.43
N ASP A 32 5.30 10.19 -3.45
CA ASP A 32 3.96 10.24 -4.01
C ASP A 32 3.03 9.37 -3.15
N LEU A 33 2.10 10.02 -2.45
CA LEU A 33 1.12 9.37 -1.57
C LEU A 33 -0.27 9.27 -2.23
N SER A 34 -0.42 9.68 -3.49
CA SER A 34 -1.72 9.72 -4.19
C SER A 34 -2.43 8.37 -4.27
N LYS A 35 -1.67 7.27 -4.16
CA LYS A 35 -2.17 5.89 -4.19
C LYS A 35 -2.06 5.20 -2.83
N MET A 36 -1.75 5.92 -1.75
CA MET A 36 -1.60 5.31 -0.44
C MET A 36 -2.95 5.27 0.27
N GLU A 37 -3.51 4.08 0.40
CA GLU A 37 -4.78 3.83 1.06
C GLU A 37 -4.57 3.30 2.48
N ILE A 38 -5.54 3.56 3.36
CA ILE A 38 -5.49 3.11 4.75
C ILE A 38 -5.70 1.60 4.82
N PHE A 39 -4.78 0.88 5.47
CA PHE A 39 -4.93 -0.55 5.72
C PHE A 39 -6.10 -0.82 6.66
N GLY A 40 -6.88 -1.86 6.37
CA GLY A 40 -8.05 -2.23 7.18
C GLY A 40 -9.35 -1.53 6.76
N THR A 41 -9.30 -0.65 5.76
CA THR A 41 -10.48 0.02 5.23
C THR A 41 -11.39 -0.95 4.49
N GLU A 42 -12.70 -0.70 4.57
CA GLU A 42 -13.68 -1.45 3.82
C GLU A 42 -13.50 -1.21 2.32
N CYS A 43 -13.51 -2.28 1.54
CA CYS A 43 -13.37 -2.17 0.09
C CYS A 43 -14.30 -3.11 -0.66
N TYR A 44 -14.64 -2.70 -1.86
CA TYR A 44 -15.54 -3.39 -2.78
C TYR A 44 -14.75 -3.85 -3.99
N ALA A 45 -14.42 -5.15 -4.00
CA ALA A 45 -13.57 -5.74 -5.03
C ALA A 45 -14.37 -6.20 -6.25
N TYR A 46 -13.95 -5.81 -7.45
CA TYR A 46 -14.63 -6.18 -8.70
C TYR A 46 -14.27 -7.60 -9.12
N LYS A 47 -15.29 -8.44 -9.29
CA LYS A 47 -15.10 -9.79 -9.83
C LYS A 47 -15.06 -9.74 -11.35
N HIS A 48 -13.90 -10.01 -11.94
CA HIS A 48 -13.75 -10.07 -13.39
C HIS A 48 -14.20 -11.44 -13.91
N ASP A 49 -15.52 -11.68 -13.95
CA ASP A 49 -16.08 -12.88 -14.59
C ASP A 49 -16.24 -12.64 -16.11
N PRO A 50 -15.55 -13.37 -17.00
CA PRO A 50 -15.49 -13.07 -18.44
C PRO A 50 -16.81 -13.33 -19.20
N LYS A 51 -17.87 -13.78 -18.53
CA LYS A 51 -19.12 -14.21 -19.16
C LYS A 51 -20.32 -13.28 -18.95
N LYS A 52 -20.29 -12.34 -17.99
CA LYS A 52 -21.42 -11.42 -17.72
C LYS A 52 -20.94 -10.10 -17.10
N ILE A 53 -21.66 -9.02 -17.40
CA ILE A 53 -21.59 -7.74 -16.67
C ILE A 53 -22.12 -8.03 -15.25
N ASP A 54 -21.23 -8.23 -14.28
CA ASP A 54 -21.62 -8.61 -12.93
C ASP A 54 -21.88 -7.36 -12.08
N SER A 55 -23.06 -7.29 -11.43
CA SER A 55 -23.45 -6.22 -10.51
C SER A 55 -22.82 -6.37 -9.12
N ARG A 56 -21.77 -7.21 -9.00
CA ARG A 56 -21.32 -7.78 -7.74
C ARG A 56 -19.89 -7.35 -7.46
N CYS A 57 -19.77 -6.22 -6.78
CA CYS A 57 -18.58 -5.96 -5.98
C CYS A 57 -18.67 -6.84 -4.72
N GLU A 58 -17.63 -7.61 -4.44
CA GLU A 58 -17.55 -8.37 -3.20
C GLU A 58 -16.96 -7.48 -2.11
N LYS A 59 -17.69 -7.30 -1.01
CA LYS A 59 -17.18 -6.61 0.17
C LYS A 59 -16.01 -7.38 0.78
N GLY A 60 -14.98 -6.64 1.16
CA GLY A 60 -13.77 -7.14 1.80
C GLY A 60 -13.06 -6.03 2.57
N ILE A 61 -11.88 -6.37 3.09
CA ILE A 61 -11.01 -5.47 3.83
C ILE A 61 -9.74 -5.27 3.02
N PHE A 62 -9.33 -4.02 2.80
CA PHE A 62 -8.11 -3.69 2.10
C PHE A 62 -6.89 -4.03 2.97
N VAL A 63 -5.99 -4.88 2.46
CA VAL A 63 -4.79 -5.35 3.17
C VAL A 63 -3.51 -4.83 2.54
N GLY A 64 -3.57 -4.21 1.36
CA GLY A 64 -2.39 -3.63 0.70
C GLY A 64 -2.29 -3.96 -0.78
N TYR A 65 -1.08 -3.85 -1.31
CA TYR A 65 -0.77 -4.09 -2.72
C TYR A 65 0.00 -5.39 -2.90
N ASP A 66 -0.15 -5.99 -4.08
CA ASP A 66 0.61 -7.19 -4.43
C ASP A 66 2.10 -6.86 -4.63
N LYS A 67 2.98 -7.77 -4.19
CA LYS A 67 4.44 -7.60 -4.27
C LYS A 67 4.99 -7.71 -5.69
N ASN A 68 4.35 -8.51 -6.55
CA ASN A 68 4.84 -8.81 -7.89
C ASN A 68 4.19 -7.90 -8.94
N ILE A 69 2.91 -7.57 -8.74
CA ILE A 69 2.11 -6.77 -9.67
C ILE A 69 1.56 -5.55 -8.90
N PRO A 70 2.22 -4.38 -8.99
CA PRO A 70 1.84 -3.19 -8.22
C PRO A 70 0.40 -2.72 -8.46
N ALA A 71 -0.18 -3.08 -9.60
CA ALA A 71 -1.55 -2.72 -9.98
C ALA A 71 -2.63 -3.60 -9.32
N ASN A 72 -2.27 -4.63 -8.56
CA ASN A 72 -3.23 -5.48 -7.87
C ASN A 72 -3.37 -5.09 -6.39
N LEU A 73 -4.62 -4.98 -5.95
CA LEU A 73 -5.04 -4.77 -4.58
C LEU A 73 -5.24 -6.14 -3.92
N VAL A 74 -4.77 -6.26 -2.68
CA VAL A 74 -4.87 -7.45 -1.84
C VAL A 74 -6.02 -7.22 -0.88
N VAL A 75 -7.06 -8.04 -0.99
CA VAL A 75 -8.32 -7.90 -0.26
C VAL A 75 -8.59 -9.16 0.56
N TYR A 76 -8.89 -8.98 1.84
CA TYR A 76 -9.35 -10.05 2.70
C TYR A 76 -10.87 -10.15 2.66
N HIS A 77 -11.38 -11.33 2.28
CA HIS A 77 -12.80 -11.64 2.36
C HIS A 77 -13.09 -12.44 3.62
N ALA A 78 -13.69 -11.78 4.62
CA ALA A 78 -14.10 -12.41 5.87
C ALA A 78 -15.05 -13.59 5.65
N SER A 79 -15.98 -13.49 4.68
CA SER A 79 -16.93 -14.55 4.35
C SER A 79 -16.28 -15.84 3.85
N LYS A 80 -15.13 -15.73 3.18
CA LYS A 80 -14.39 -16.86 2.61
C LYS A 80 -13.18 -17.27 3.47
N GLY A 81 -12.81 -16.45 4.47
CA GLY A 81 -11.58 -16.59 5.24
C GLY A 81 -10.31 -16.55 4.38
N LYS A 82 -10.35 -15.84 3.25
CA LYS A 82 -9.28 -15.85 2.23
C LYS A 82 -8.81 -14.46 1.85
N VAL A 83 -7.53 -14.35 1.57
CA VAL A 83 -6.91 -13.18 0.95
C VAL A 83 -6.84 -13.41 -0.55
N LEU A 84 -7.46 -12.52 -1.32
CA LEU A 84 -7.56 -12.58 -2.77
C LEU A 84 -6.98 -11.31 -3.38
N LYS A 85 -6.60 -11.40 -4.65
CA LYS A 85 -5.96 -10.31 -5.40
C LYS A 85 -6.91 -9.84 -6.48
N TYR A 86 -7.09 -8.54 -6.56
CA TYR A 86 -7.99 -7.89 -7.51
C TYR A 86 -7.27 -6.79 -8.24
N ARG A 87 -7.56 -6.65 -9.53
CA ARG A 87 -7.01 -5.56 -10.35
C ARG A 87 -7.71 -4.22 -10.07
N PHE A 88 -8.98 -4.29 -9.66
CA PHE A 88 -9.80 -3.13 -9.36
C PHE A 88 -10.62 -3.41 -8.09
N ALA A 89 -10.55 -2.48 -7.15
CA ALA A 89 -11.42 -2.42 -5.99
C ALA A 89 -11.61 -0.95 -5.61
N GLU A 90 -12.79 -0.62 -5.12
CA GLU A 90 -13.11 0.70 -4.59
C GLU A 90 -12.96 0.67 -3.07
N ILE A 91 -12.16 1.59 -2.52
CA ILE A 91 -11.89 1.69 -1.08
C ILE A 91 -12.70 2.87 -0.55
N HIS A 92 -13.46 2.67 0.54
CA HIS A 92 -14.44 3.63 1.08
C HIS A 92 -14.01 4.20 2.42
#